data_AF-A0A951JAG2-F1
#
_entry.id   AF-A0A951JAG2-F1
#
_cell.length_a   1.000
_cell.length_b   1.000
_cell.length_c   1.000
_cell.angle_alpha   90.00
_cell.angle_beta   90.00
_cell.angle_gamma   90.00
#
_symmetry.space_group_name_H-M   'P 1'
#
loop_
_entity.id
_entity.type
_entity.pdbx_description
1 polymer ?
#
loop_
_entity_poly.entity_id
_entity_poly.type
_entity_poly.pdbx_seq_one_letter_code
_entity_poly.pdbx_strand_id
1 'polypeptide(L)'
;MTTAPDLSIVIVTWNSAREIGACLASLRGRDALSLEVIVVDNASDDDSIRIVRDDDGLALSSRNAYLSPTERASALALFRALTEGSGTLRAGGGSEAAEVSVARVL
;
A
#
# COMPACT_ATOMS: atom_id res chain seq x y z
N MET A 1 -17.48 9.70 12.50
CA MET A 1 -16.40 10.58 12.01
C MET A 1 -15.10 10.04 12.58
N THR A 2 -14.20 9.55 11.74
CA THR A 2 -12.88 9.06 12.15
C THR A 2 -11.96 10.27 12.29
N THR A 3 -11.43 10.50 13.49
CA THR A 3 -10.47 11.58 13.77
C THR A 3 -9.17 11.33 13.00
N ALA A 4 -8.49 12.39 12.58
CA ALA A 4 -7.18 12.27 11.93
C ALA A 4 -6.16 11.63 12.90
N PRO A 5 -5.19 10.84 12.40
CA PRO A 5 -4.18 10.22 13.25
C PRO A 5 -3.29 11.28 13.90
N ASP A 6 -2.80 11.02 15.11
CA ASP A 6 -1.84 11.87 15.80
C ASP A 6 -0.45 11.81 15.13
N LEU A 7 -0.12 10.69 14.47
CA LEU A 7 1.15 10.48 13.78
C LEU A 7 1.00 9.55 12.57
N SER A 8 1.48 10.00 11.41
CA SER A 8 1.67 9.15 10.22
C SER A 8 3.14 8.75 10.09
N ILE A 9 3.40 7.45 9.90
CA ILE A 9 4.72 6.85 9.74
C ILE A 9 4.82 6.28 8.32
N VAL A 10 5.79 6.77 7.56
CA VAL A 10 6.09 6.26 6.21
C VAL A 10 7.32 5.37 6.28
N ILE A 11 7.18 4.11 5.88
CA ILE A 11 8.26 3.13 5.83
C ILE A 11 8.54 2.81 4.37
N VAL A 12 9.69 3.23 3.86
CA VAL A 12 10.18 2.82 2.54
C VAL A 12 11.03 1.56 2.71
N THR A 13 10.76 0.51 1.94
CA THR A 13 11.43 -0.80 2.07
C THR A 13 11.91 -1.33 0.73
N TRP A 14 13.02 -2.07 0.73
CA TRP A 14 13.57 -2.82 -0.41
C TRP A 14 14.31 -4.04 0.12
N ASN A 15 13.95 -5.24 -0.32
CA ASN A 15 14.59 -6.50 0.06
C ASN A 15 14.82 -6.65 1.58
N SER A 16 13.76 -6.43 2.37
CA SER A 16 13.81 -6.38 3.84
C SER A 16 12.93 -7.43 4.50
N ALA A 17 12.74 -8.59 3.85
CA ALA A 17 11.84 -9.63 4.35
C ALA A 17 12.21 -10.09 5.77
N ARG A 18 13.47 -9.98 6.16
CA ARG A 18 13.97 -10.41 7.47
C ARG A 18 13.59 -9.45 8.59
N GLU A 19 13.39 -8.17 8.29
CA GLU A 19 13.22 -7.11 9.28
C GLU A 19 11.81 -6.51 9.29
N ILE A 20 11.14 -6.44 8.13
CA ILE A 20 9.92 -5.63 7.96
C ILE A 20 8.79 -6.07 8.89
N GLY A 21 8.64 -7.38 9.14
CA GLY A 21 7.66 -7.91 10.08
C GLY A 21 7.91 -7.47 11.52
N ALA A 22 9.16 -7.56 12.00
CA ALA A 22 9.53 -7.12 13.35
C ALA A 22 9.42 -5.60 13.51
N CYS A 23 9.78 -4.84 12.46
CA CYS A 23 9.60 -3.39 12.41
C CYS A 23 8.13 -3.00 12.59
N LEU A 24 7.22 -3.57 11.81
CA LEU A 24 5.78 -3.32 11.92
C LEU A 24 5.21 -3.76 13.27
N ALA A 25 5.68 -4.89 13.81
CA ALA A 25 5.28 -5.35 15.14
C ALA A 25 5.68 -4.36 16.25
N SER A 26 6.84 -3.71 16.13
CA SER A 26 7.32 -2.73 17.12
C SER A 26 6.47 -1.45 17.22
N LEU A 27 5.63 -1.20 16.21
CA LEU A 27 4.72 -0.06 16.15
C LEU A 27 3.34 -0.38 16.78
N ARG A 28 3.03 -1.65 17.05
CA ARG A 28 1.76 -2.08 17.66
C ARG A 28 1.73 -1.74 19.16
N GLY A 29 0.53 -1.54 19.72
CA GLY A 29 0.32 -1.35 21.18
C GLY A 29 0.78 0.00 21.73
N ARG A 30 0.89 1.03 20.88
CA ARG A 30 1.19 2.41 21.30
C ARG A 30 -0.13 3.11 21.66
N ASP A 31 -0.58 2.96 22.90
CA ASP A 31 -1.88 3.51 23.34
C ASP A 31 -1.90 5.05 23.48
N ALA A 32 -0.72 5.69 23.40
CA ALA A 32 -0.58 7.14 23.57
C ALA A 32 -0.87 7.96 22.30
N LEU A 33 -0.83 7.35 21.12
CA LEU A 33 -1.02 8.03 19.83
C LEU A 33 -1.79 7.14 18.86
N SER A 34 -2.74 7.72 18.15
CA SER A 34 -3.34 7.08 16.97
C SER A 34 -2.36 7.12 15.80
N LEU A 35 -2.00 5.95 15.26
CA LEU A 35 -0.98 5.82 14.22
C LEU A 35 -1.60 5.46 12.85
N GLU A 36 -1.10 6.10 11.79
CA GLU A 36 -1.24 5.66 10.41
C GLU A 36 0.13 5.18 9.90
N VAL A 37 0.21 3.95 9.38
CA VAL A 37 1.46 3.41 8.83
C VAL A 37 1.28 3.17 7.34
N ILE A 38 2.16 3.78 6.54
CA ILE A 38 2.18 3.67 5.08
C ILE A 38 3.49 2.99 4.69
N VAL A 39 3.41 1.80 4.10
CA VAL A 39 4.59 1.08 3.61
C VAL A 39 4.70 1.28 2.10
N VAL A 40 5.86 1.76 1.66
CA VAL A 40 6.20 1.96 0.25
C VAL A 40 7.27 0.95 -0.13
N ASP A 41 6.89 -0.07 -0.90
CA ASP A 41 7.82 -1.03 -1.46
C ASP A 41 8.55 -0.44 -2.67
N ASN A 42 9.88 -0.43 -2.65
CA ASN A 42 10.74 0.07 -3.71
C ASN A 42 11.19 -1.06 -4.65
N ALA A 43 10.23 -1.87 -5.12
CA ALA A 43 10.44 -3.02 -6.00
C ALA A 43 11.33 -4.12 -5.38
N SER A 44 10.90 -4.63 -4.22
CA SER A 44 11.56 -5.80 -3.63
C SER A 44 11.40 -7.03 -4.52
N ASP A 45 12.44 -7.87 -4.55
CA ASP A 45 12.50 -9.17 -5.24
C ASP A 45 12.54 -10.33 -4.21
N ASP A 46 12.29 -10.03 -2.94
CA ASP A 46 12.18 -10.99 -1.85
C ASP A 46 10.76 -11.02 -1.26
N ASP A 47 10.62 -11.71 -0.13
CA ASP A 47 9.35 -11.88 0.57
C ASP A 47 8.80 -10.61 1.26
N SER A 48 9.46 -9.45 1.18
CA SER A 48 9.04 -8.21 1.86
C SER A 48 7.57 -7.88 1.61
N ILE A 49 7.13 -7.95 0.35
CA ILE A 49 5.76 -7.58 -0.03
C ILE A 49 4.72 -8.55 0.53
N ARG A 50 5.08 -9.83 0.65
CA ARG A 50 4.21 -10.88 1.19
C ARG A 50 4.04 -10.71 2.70
N ILE A 51 5.07 -10.24 3.40
CA ILE A 51 5.05 -10.00 4.86
C ILE A 51 4.25 -8.73 5.21
N VAL A 52 4.22 -7.74 4.32
CA VAL A 52 3.48 -6.48 4.49
C VAL A 52 1.98 -6.60 4.17
N ARG A 53 1.55 -7.69 3.52
CA ARG A 53 0.15 -7.95 3.16
C ARG A 53 -0.51 -8.94 4.12
N ASP A 54 -1.81 -8.78 4.35
CA ASP A 54 -2.67 -9.76 5.05
C ASP A 54 -2.94 -10.98 4.16
N ASP A 55 -3.53 -12.05 4.71
CA ASP A 55 -3.77 -13.34 4.02
C ASP A 55 -4.67 -13.20 2.76
N ASP A 56 -5.46 -12.13 2.67
CA ASP A 56 -6.30 -11.79 1.51
C ASP A 56 -5.59 -10.89 0.49
N GLY A 57 -4.30 -10.60 0.69
CA GLY A 57 -3.46 -9.81 -0.20
C GLY A 57 -3.60 -8.29 -0.03
N LEU A 58 -4.39 -7.80 0.93
CA LEU A 58 -4.49 -6.38 1.22
C LEU A 58 -3.28 -5.87 2.00
N ALA A 59 -2.86 -4.65 1.65
CA ALA A 59 -1.81 -3.97 2.41
C ALA A 59 -2.29 -3.73 3.86
N LEU A 60 -1.43 -4.02 4.84
CA LEU A 60 -1.65 -3.80 6.29
C LEU A 60 -1.77 -2.33 6.70
N SER A 61 -2.13 -1.40 5.79
CA SER A 61 -2.46 -0.06 6.21
C SER A 61 -3.73 -0.12 7.09
N SER A 62 -3.64 0.50 8.27
CA SER A 62 -4.62 0.43 9.36
C SER A 62 -6.05 0.84 8.98
N ARG A 63 -6.29 1.32 7.75
CA ARG A 63 -7.60 1.63 7.19
C ARG A 63 -8.31 0.44 6.52
N ASN A 64 -7.59 -0.54 5.97
CA ASN A 64 -8.23 -1.61 5.19
C ASN A 64 -9.07 -2.58 6.04
N ALA A 65 -8.70 -2.77 7.31
CA ALA A 65 -9.40 -3.65 8.23
C ALA A 65 -10.86 -3.24 8.49
N TYR A 66 -11.20 -1.95 8.35
CA TYR A 66 -12.52 -1.39 8.65
C TYR A 66 -13.37 -1.06 7.41
N LEU A 67 -12.86 -1.32 6.21
CA LEU A 67 -13.59 -1.01 4.97
C LEU A 67 -14.69 -2.05 4.72
N SER A 68 -15.90 -1.56 4.43
CA SER A 68 -16.97 -2.38 3.86
C SER A 68 -16.55 -2.98 2.51
N PRO A 69 -17.22 -4.05 2.02
CA PRO A 69 -16.89 -4.65 0.73
C PRO A 69 -16.85 -3.66 -0.44
N THR A 70 -17.75 -2.69 -0.45
CA THR A 70 -17.79 -1.60 -1.44
C THR A 70 -16.62 -0.63 -1.30
N GLU A 71 -16.25 -0.25 -0.07
CA GLU A 71 -15.10 0.64 0.16
C GLU A 71 -13.78 -0.06 -0.14
N ARG A 72 -13.69 -1.38 0.08
CA ARG A 72 -12.53 -2.19 -0.36
C ARG A 72 -12.38 -2.19 -1.87
N ALA A 73 -13.48 -2.30 -2.61
CA ALA A 73 -13.44 -2.24 -4.07
C ALA A 73 -12.90 -0.89 -4.57
N SER A 74 -13.29 0.22 -3.92
CA SER A 74 -12.80 1.57 -4.22
C SER A 74 -11.35 1.81 -3.77
N ALA A 75 -10.94 1.25 -2.63
CA ALA A 75 -9.56 1.38 -2.14
C ALA A 75 -8.52 0.73 -3.06
N LEU A 76 -8.93 -0.28 -3.84
CA LEU A 76 -8.07 -0.90 -4.86
C LEU A 76 -7.91 -0.05 -6.13
N ALA A 77 -8.71 1.00 -6.33
CA ALA A 77 -8.67 1.82 -7.55
C ALA A 77 -7.29 2.42 -7.78
N LEU A 78 -6.64 2.96 -6.74
CA LEU A 78 -5.30 3.53 -6.84
C LEU A 78 -4.25 2.46 -7.19
N PHE A 79 -4.28 1.30 -6.53
CA PHE A 79 -3.35 0.20 -6.83
C PHE A 79 -3.52 -0.31 -8.27
N ARG A 80 -4.76 -0.46 -8.73
CA ARG A 80 -5.08 -0.89 -10.10
C ARG A 80 -4.63 0.15 -11.12
N ALA A 81 -4.89 1.43 -10.87
CA ALA A 81 -4.50 2.52 -11.76
C ALA A 81 -2.98 2.58 -11.93
N LEU A 82 -2.24 2.47 -10.82
CA LEU A 82 -0.78 2.42 -10.84
C LEU A 82 -0.23 1.17 -11.54
N THR A 83 -0.91 0.02 -11.40
CA THR A 83 -0.53 -1.23 -12.07
C THR A 83 -0.73 -1.15 -13.58
N GLU A 84 -1.86 -0.59 -14.04
CA GLU A 84 -2.13 -0.30 -15.46
C GLU A 84 -1.12 0.68 -16.04
N GLY A 85 -0.87 1.80 -15.37
CA GLY A 85 0.14 2.78 -15.77
C GLY A 85 1.53 2.16 -15.90
N SER A 86 1.95 1.37 -14.90
CA SER A 86 3.22 0.64 -14.93
C SER A 86 3.29 -0.38 -16.07
N GLY A 87 2.21 -1.13 -16.32
CA GLY A 87 2.11 -2.09 -17.42
C GLY A 87 2.27 -1.41 -18.78
N THR A 88 1.61 -0.27 -18.98
CA THR A 88 1.71 0.54 -20.21
C THR A 88 3.14 1.02 -20.47
N LEU A 89 3.82 1.54 -19.44
CA LEU A 89 5.22 1.97 -19.55
C LEU A 89 6.15 0.79 -19.86
N ARG A 90 5.96 -0.36 -19.18
CA ARG A 90 6.76 -1.57 -19.40
C ARG A 90 6.57 -2.19 -20.78
N ALA A 91 5.39 -2.03 -21.37
CA ALA A 91 5.11 -2.44 -22.74
C ALA A 91 5.72 -1.49 -23.80
N GLY A 92 6.46 -0.46 -23.38
CA GLY A 92 7.07 0.53 -24.27
C GLY A 92 6.15 1.71 -24.62
N GLY A 93 4.99 1.82 -23.96
CA GLY A 93 4.14 3.00 -24.05
C GLY A 93 4.78 4.23 -23.42
N GLY A 94 4.52 5.41 -23.99
CA GLY A 94 4.97 6.68 -23.42
C GLY A 94 4.14 7.13 -22.21
N SER A 95 4.64 8.15 -21.49
CA SER A 95 4.00 8.69 -20.29
C SER A 95 2.55 9.14 -20.51
N GLU A 96 2.24 9.71 -21.68
CA GLU A 96 0.88 10.14 -22.05
C GLU A 96 -0.10 8.95 -22.13
N ALA A 97 0.34 7.82 -22.69
CA ALA A 97 -0.47 6.61 -22.74
C ALA A 97 -0.64 5.99 -21.34
N ALA A 98 0.38 6.09 -20.50
CA ALA A 98 0.32 5.64 -19.12
C ALA A 98 -0.69 6.47 -18.30
N GLU A 99 -0.71 7.79 -18.45
CA GLU A 99 -1.70 8.66 -17.81
C GLU A 99 -3.13 8.31 -18.23
N VAL A 100 -3.37 8.04 -19.52
CA VAL A 100 -4.68 7.59 -20.01
C VAL A 100 -5.10 6.26 -19.38
N SER A 101 -4.18 5.31 -19.24
CA SER A 101 -4.46 4.02 -18.59
C SER A 101 -4.79 4.18 -17.10
N VAL A 102 -4.06 5.03 -16.37
CA VAL A 102 -4.35 5.38 -14.97
C VAL A 102 -5.74 6.00 -14.84
N ALA A 103 -6.07 6.98 -15.69
CA ALA A 103 -7.33 7.72 -15.64
C ALA A 103 -8.56 6.88 -15.99
N ARG A 104 -8.41 5.73 -16.65
CA ARG A 104 -9.52 4.81 -16.93
C ARG A 104 -9.95 3.97 -15.74
N VAL A 105 -9.08 3.85 -14.75
CA VAL A 105 -9.28 2.98 -13.58
C VAL A 105 -9.82 3.74 -12.37
N LEU A 106 -9.59 5.05 -12.33
CA LEU A 106 -10.08 5.98 -11.31
C LEU A 106 -11.44 6.57 -11.70
#